data_AF-Q4CQG4-F1
#
_entry.id   AF-Q4CQG4-F1
#
_cell.length_a   1.000
_cell.length_b   1.000
_cell.length_c   1.000
_cell.angle_alpha   90.00
_cell.angle_beta   90.00
_cell.angle_gamma   90.00
#
_symmetry.space_group_name_H-M   'P 1'
#
loop_
_entity.id
_entity.type
_entity.pdbx_description
1 polymer ?
#
loop_
_entity_poly.entity_id
_entity_poly.type
_entity_poly.pdbx_seq_one_letter_code
_entity_poly.pdbx_strand_id
1 'polypeptide(L)'
;MASCSVTPEQELQIIQTILALRSLGDTTSSERLRQKVRRCLQESTDDEAAVATADQLLRRYKKIVKKLDGSYEMERELKKRRSEMEMRRASRFVDDEAESGDDDEDEDEDDEEDNEGEKP
;
A
#
# COMPACT_ATOMS: atom_id res chain seq x y z
N MET A 1 24.50 -29.97 16.97
CA MET A 1 23.46 -29.36 16.11
C MET A 1 23.99 -28.01 15.69
N ALA A 2 24.29 -27.81 14.41
CA ALA A 2 24.63 -26.48 13.92
C ALA A 2 23.39 -25.59 14.11
N SER A 3 23.54 -24.47 14.80
CA SER A 3 22.46 -23.48 14.92
C SER A 3 22.24 -22.85 13.55
N CYS A 4 21.00 -22.92 13.05
CA CYS A 4 20.64 -22.18 11.85
C CYS A 4 20.78 -20.68 12.10
N SER A 5 21.10 -19.94 11.06
CA SER A 5 21.27 -18.49 11.08
C SER A 5 20.21 -17.80 10.22
N VAL A 6 19.97 -16.53 10.52
CA VAL A 6 19.18 -15.63 9.66
C VAL A 6 20.11 -14.56 9.11
N THR A 7 19.67 -13.84 8.09
CA THR A 7 20.51 -12.78 7.53
C THR A 7 20.72 -11.65 8.55
N PRO A 8 21.89 -10.96 8.55
CA PRO A 8 22.13 -9.84 9.47
C PRO A 8 21.07 -8.72 9.36
N GLU A 9 20.53 -8.52 8.16
CA GLU A 9 19.44 -7.59 7.89
C GLU A 9 18.16 -7.99 8.64
N GLN A 10 17.81 -9.28 8.62
CA GLN A 10 16.67 -9.79 9.39
C GLN A 10 16.90 -9.70 10.90
N GLU A 11 18.12 -9.97 11.39
CA GLU A 11 18.46 -9.79 12.81
C GLU A 11 18.21 -8.35 13.25
N LEU A 12 18.70 -7.38 12.48
CA LEU A 12 18.48 -5.96 12.74
C LEU A 12 16.99 -5.62 12.76
N GLN A 13 16.23 -6.08 11.76
CA GLN A 13 14.78 -5.83 11.69
C GLN A 13 14.03 -6.46 12.87
N ILE A 14 14.43 -7.65 13.32
CA ILE A 14 13.85 -8.32 14.49
C ILE A 14 14.11 -7.50 15.75
N ILE A 15 15.35 -7.06 15.96
CA ILE A 15 15.74 -6.23 17.12
C ILE A 15 14.97 -4.91 17.11
N GLN A 16 14.92 -4.21 15.98
CA GLN A 16 14.16 -2.97 15.83
C GLN A 16 12.67 -3.18 16.13
N THR A 17 12.07 -4.27 15.63
CA THR A 17 10.66 -4.59 15.88
C THR A 17 10.40 -4.86 17.36
N ILE A 18 11.31 -5.59 18.04
CA ILE A 18 11.22 -5.84 19.49
C ILE A 18 11.29 -4.53 20.28
N LEU A 19 12.22 -3.63 19.91
CA LEU A 19 12.36 -2.33 20.56
C LEU A 19 11.12 -1.45 20.32
N ALA A 20 10.58 -1.43 19.11
CA ALA A 20 9.36 -0.71 18.78
C ALA A 20 8.18 -1.19 19.63
N LEU A 21 7.95 -2.51 19.70
CA LEU A 21 6.90 -3.10 20.54
C LEU A 21 7.04 -2.69 22.01
N ARG A 22 8.26 -2.71 22.56
CA ARG A 22 8.52 -2.28 23.94
C ARG A 22 8.28 -0.80 24.15
N SER A 23 8.70 0.05 23.21
CA SER A 23 8.48 1.50 23.28
C SER A 23 7.00 1.87 23.22
N LEU A 24 6.19 1.07 22.51
CA LEU A 24 4.73 1.22 22.41
C LEU A 24 3.97 0.53 23.55
N GLY A 25 4.66 -0.04 24.54
CA GLY A 25 4.07 -0.67 25.72
C GLY A 25 3.64 -2.14 25.56
N ASP A 26 3.78 -2.75 24.38
CA ASP A 26 3.43 -4.15 24.14
C ASP A 26 4.61 -5.09 24.45
N THR A 27 4.85 -5.28 25.75
CA THR A 27 5.89 -6.18 26.26
C THR A 27 5.60 -7.63 25.92
N THR A 28 4.33 -8.05 25.95
CA THR A 28 3.90 -9.43 25.69
C THR A 28 4.21 -9.85 24.25
N SER A 29 3.88 -9.02 23.26
CA SER A 29 4.24 -9.29 21.87
C SER A 29 5.75 -9.29 21.67
N SER A 30 6.48 -8.40 22.35
CA SER A 30 7.94 -8.35 22.28
C SER A 30 8.59 -9.66 22.75
N GLU A 31 8.08 -10.26 23.83
CA GLU A 31 8.57 -11.52 24.38
C GLU A 31 8.18 -12.70 23.51
N ARG A 32 6.94 -12.72 23.01
CA ARG A 32 6.49 -13.75 22.06
C ARG A 32 7.32 -13.75 20.78
N LEU A 33 7.71 -12.58 20.26
CA LEU A 33 8.57 -12.48 19.08
C LEU A 33 9.95 -13.09 19.40
N ARG A 34 10.57 -12.72 20.52
CA ARG A 34 11.85 -13.31 20.96
C ARG A 34 11.79 -14.83 21.07
N GLN A 35 10.75 -15.35 21.71
CA GLN A 35 10.57 -16.79 21.87
C GLN A 35 10.39 -17.51 20.52
N LYS A 36 9.60 -16.94 19.61
CA LYS A 36 9.39 -17.51 18.28
C LYS A 36 10.64 -17.48 17.41
N VAL A 37 11.42 -16.40 17.46
CA VAL A 37 12.70 -16.30 16.74
C VAL A 37 13.70 -17.31 17.30
N ARG A 38 13.82 -17.42 18.63
CA ARG A 38 14.68 -18.45 19.24
C ARG A 38 14.27 -19.85 18.81
N ARG A 39 12.96 -20.14 18.84
CA ARG A 39 12.42 -21.42 18.39
C ARG A 39 12.76 -21.68 16.92
N CYS A 40 12.55 -20.68 16.06
CA CYS A 40 12.88 -20.74 14.64
C CYS A 40 14.35 -21.13 14.44
N LEU A 41 15.30 -20.47 15.11
CA LEU A 41 16.74 -20.77 14.95
C LEU A 41 17.14 -22.14 15.50
N GLN A 42 16.38 -22.70 16.45
CA GLN A 42 16.64 -24.01 17.06
C GLN A 42 15.99 -25.18 16.32
N GLU A 43 14.81 -24.97 15.74
CA GLU A 43 13.99 -26.01 15.12
C GLU A 43 14.10 -26.05 13.59
N SER A 44 14.68 -25.02 12.95
CA SER A 44 14.85 -25.01 11.49
C SER A 44 15.83 -26.09 11.04
N THR A 45 15.54 -26.69 9.89
CA THR A 45 16.37 -27.72 9.24
C THR A 45 17.59 -27.13 8.54
N ASP A 46 17.44 -25.91 8.03
CA ASP A 46 18.42 -25.17 7.26
C ASP A 46 18.20 -23.65 7.42
N ASP A 47 19.16 -22.88 6.93
CA ASP A 47 19.12 -21.41 6.99
C ASP A 47 17.97 -20.83 6.14
N GLU A 48 17.58 -21.47 5.03
CA GLU A 48 16.49 -20.98 4.16
C GLU A 48 15.13 -21.05 4.87
N ALA A 49 14.85 -22.15 5.56
CA ALA A 49 13.67 -22.32 6.40
C ALA A 49 13.66 -21.32 7.57
N ALA A 50 14.82 -21.04 8.17
CA ALA A 50 14.96 -20.06 9.23
C ALA A 50 14.66 -18.63 8.72
N VAL A 51 15.22 -18.27 7.56
CA VAL A 51 15.00 -16.99 6.87
C VAL A 51 13.53 -16.81 6.50
N ALA A 52 12.89 -17.81 5.89
CA ALA A 52 11.48 -17.74 5.49
C ALA A 52 10.53 -17.59 6.70
N THR A 53 10.83 -18.30 7.79
CA THR A 53 10.05 -18.21 9.03
C THR A 53 10.26 -16.86 9.71
N ALA A 54 11.50 -16.35 9.75
CA ALA A 54 11.82 -15.02 10.27
C ALA A 54 11.06 -13.91 9.51
N ASP A 55 10.99 -14.00 8.18
CA ASP A 55 10.20 -13.07 7.36
C ASP A 55 8.71 -13.12 7.69
N GLN A 56 8.16 -14.32 7.89
CA GLN A 56 6.76 -14.48 8.29
C GLN A 56 6.49 -13.83 9.66
N LEU A 57 7.40 -14.00 10.61
CA LEU A 57 7.32 -13.36 11.93
C LEU A 57 7.40 -11.83 11.79
N LEU A 58 8.39 -11.31 11.06
CA LEU A 58 8.54 -9.88 10.82
C LEU A 58 7.29 -9.27 10.19
N ARG A 59 6.70 -9.91 9.16
CA ARG A 59 5.44 -9.44 8.55
C ARG A 59 4.30 -9.33 9.55
N ARG A 60 4.16 -10.31 10.45
CA ARG A 60 3.11 -10.33 11.48
C ARG A 60 3.33 -9.25 12.53
N TYR A 61 4.55 -9.13 13.06
CA TYR A 61 4.84 -8.16 14.13
C TYR A 61 4.95 -6.72 13.63
N LYS A 62 5.42 -6.47 12.40
CA LYS A 62 5.33 -5.14 11.76
C LYS A 62 3.87 -4.67 11.66
N LYS A 63 2.91 -5.56 11.37
CA LYS A 63 1.48 -5.21 11.40
C LYS A 63 0.97 -4.87 12.80
N ILE A 64 1.50 -5.50 13.85
CA ILE A 64 1.16 -5.17 15.25
C ILE A 64 1.72 -3.79 15.60
N VAL A 65 2.99 -3.54 15.28
CA VAL A 65 3.63 -2.23 15.47
C VAL A 65 2.83 -1.14 14.76
N LYS A 66 2.48 -1.32 13.47
CA LYS A 66 1.65 -0.36 12.72
C LYS A 66 0.29 -0.05 13.36
N LYS A 67 -0.30 -1.01 14.06
CA LYS A 67 -1.58 -0.79 14.76
C LYS A 67 -1.38 -0.03 16.05
N LEU A 68 -0.29 -0.31 16.76
CA LEU A 68 0.03 0.33 18.04
C LEU A 68 0.53 1.77 17.86
N ASP A 69 1.30 2.05 16.81
CA ASP A 69 1.80 3.40 16.50
C ASP A 69 0.77 4.30 15.79
N GLY A 70 -0.41 3.77 15.46
CA GLY A 70 -1.48 4.46 14.75
C GLY A 70 -1.22 4.67 13.25
N SER A 71 -0.06 4.27 12.72
CA SER A 71 0.27 4.40 11.29
C SER A 71 -0.66 3.57 10.41
N TYR A 72 -1.18 2.45 10.91
CA TYR A 72 -2.20 1.65 10.23
C TYR A 72 -3.49 2.43 10.00
N GLU A 73 -3.92 3.21 11.00
CA GLU A 73 -5.14 4.01 10.91
C GLU A 73 -4.91 5.22 9.98
N MET A 74 -3.75 5.88 10.10
CA MET A 74 -3.36 6.95 9.18
C MET A 74 -3.27 6.49 7.72
N GLU A 75 -2.64 5.34 7.46
CA GLU A 75 -2.51 4.76 6.11
C GLU A 75 -3.88 4.38 5.54
N ARG A 76 -4.76 3.83 6.38
CA ARG A 76 -6.15 3.50 6.01
C ARG A 76 -6.96 4.74 5.67
N GLU A 77 -6.89 5.78 6.49
CA GLU A 77 -7.58 7.04 6.27
C GLU A 77 -7.06 7.77 5.02
N LEU A 78 -5.74 7.75 4.80
CA LEU A 78 -5.13 8.31 3.59
C LEU A 78 -5.58 7.56 2.32
N LYS A 79 -5.72 6.23 2.39
CA LYS A 79 -6.26 5.44 1.28
C LYS A 79 -7.73 5.77 1.02
N LYS A 80 -8.53 5.93 2.08
CA LYS A 80 -9.94 6.34 1.99
C LYS A 80 -10.08 7.71 1.32
N ARG A 81 -9.33 8.72 1.76
CA ARG A 81 -9.33 10.06 1.16
C ARG A 81 -8.91 10.06 -0.30
N ARG A 82 -7.89 9.27 -0.67
CA ARG A 82 -7.50 9.12 -2.08
C ARG A 82 -8.61 8.52 -2.93
N SER A 83 -9.24 7.45 -2.46
CA SER A 83 -10.37 6.83 -3.15
C SER A 83 -11.58 7.77 -3.26
N GLU A 84 -11.90 8.56 -2.23
CA GLU A 84 -12.95 9.58 -2.29
C GLU A 84 -12.63 10.71 -3.28
N MET A 85 -11.37 11.14 -3.36
CA MET A 85 -10.93 12.11 -4.38
C MET A 85 -10.99 11.54 -5.80
N GLU A 86 -10.60 10.29 -5.99
CA GLU A 86 -10.70 9.58 -7.27
C GLU A 86 -12.17 9.42 -7.70
N MET A 87 -13.07 9.05 -6.78
CA MET A 87 -14.51 8.98 -7.04
C MET A 87 -15.09 10.35 -7.38
N ARG A 88 -14.73 11.42 -6.66
CA ARG A 88 -15.16 12.79 -6.99
C ARG A 88 -14.63 13.24 -8.34
N ARG A 89 -13.40 12.88 -8.70
CA ARG A 89 -12.82 13.19 -10.00
C ARG A 89 -13.55 12.44 -11.11
N ALA A 90 -13.80 11.14 -10.94
CA ALA A 90 -14.57 10.34 -11.89
C ALA A 90 -16.02 10.83 -12.03
N SER A 91 -16.68 11.21 -10.92
CA SER A 91 -18.02 11.79 -10.95
C SER A 91 -18.09 13.08 -11.76
N ARG A 92 -17.07 13.95 -11.66
CA ARG A 92 -17.01 15.17 -12.47
C ARG A 92 -16.91 14.90 -13.96
N PHE A 93 -16.17 13.86 -14.37
CA PHE A 93 -16.08 13.48 -15.78
C PHE A 93 -17.39 12.88 -16.32
N VAL A 94 -18.20 12.24 -15.47
CA VAL A 94 -19.53 11.74 -15.87
C VAL A 94 -20.52 12.90 -16.00
N ASP A 95 -20.42 13.93 -15.16
CA ASP A 95 -21.26 15.13 -15.30
C ASP A 95 -20.85 15.99 -16.52
N ASP A 96 -19.55 16.15 -16.81
CA ASP A 96 -19.06 16.88 -17.99
C ASP A 96 -19.45 16.19 -19.33
N GLU A 97 -19.54 14.85 -19.34
CA GLU A 97 -19.97 14.08 -20.53
C GLU A 97 -21.51 13.98 -20.65
N ALA A 98 -22.25 14.20 -19.56
CA ALA A 98 -23.71 14.29 -19.57
C ALA A 98 -24.23 15.71 -19.90
N GLU A 99 -23.48 16.76 -19.58
CA GLU A 99 -23.82 18.16 -19.94
C GLU A 99 -23.48 18.51 -21.40
N SER A 100 -22.71 17.66 -22.11
CA SER A 100 -22.39 17.85 -23.54
C SER A 100 -23.29 17.06 -24.50
N GLY A 101 -24.41 16.51 -24.02
CA GLY A 101 -25.26 15.56 -24.77
C GLY A 101 -26.72 15.95 -24.96
N ASP A 102 -27.15 17.17 -24.64
CA ASP A 102 -28.56 17.59 -24.76
C ASP A 102 -28.64 19.10 -25.04
N ASP A 103 -28.36 19.53 -26.27
CA ASP A 103 -28.89 20.77 -26.84
C ASP A 103 -28.88 20.69 -28.38
N ASP A 104 -30.10 20.52 -28.91
CA ASP A 104 -30.60 20.90 -30.23
C ASP A 104 -29.99 20.25 -31.50
N GLU A 105 -30.58 19.11 -31.87
CA GLU A 105 -30.91 18.82 -33.27
C GLU A 105 -32.07 19.75 -33.67
N ASP A 106 -31.85 20.76 -34.50
CA ASP A 106 -32.80 21.25 -35.52
C ASP A 106 -32.19 22.43 -36.32
N GLU A 107 -32.16 22.26 -37.66
CA GLU A 107 -32.47 23.24 -38.73
C GLU A 107 -31.72 24.60 -38.73
N ASP A 108 -31.21 25.20 -39.81
CA ASP A 108 -31.15 24.96 -41.25
C ASP A 108 -30.35 26.18 -41.82
N GLU A 109 -29.91 26.07 -43.08
CA GLU A 109 -29.73 27.18 -44.05
C GLU A 109 -28.59 28.21 -43.85
N ASP A 110 -27.60 28.16 -44.74
CA ASP A 110 -27.29 29.21 -45.76
C ASP A 110 -26.33 30.29 -45.19
N ASP A 111 -25.37 30.90 -45.88
CA ASP A 111 -25.00 31.05 -47.28
C ASP A 111 -23.55 31.62 -47.30
N GLU A 112 -22.94 31.67 -48.50
CA GLU A 112 -21.88 32.61 -48.91
C GLU A 112 -20.49 32.52 -48.23
N GLU A 113 -19.33 32.75 -48.85
CA GLU A 113 -18.84 32.99 -50.20
C GLU A 113 -17.31 32.87 -50.06
N ASP A 114 -16.65 32.10 -50.92
CA ASP A 114 -15.72 32.63 -51.93
C ASP A 114 -14.37 33.15 -51.37
N ASN A 115 -13.27 32.43 -51.64
CA ASN A 115 -12.16 32.98 -52.43
C ASN A 115 -11.10 31.91 -52.75
N GLU A 116 -10.70 31.91 -54.01
CA GLU A 116 -9.86 30.95 -54.71
C GLU A 116 -8.34 31.09 -54.45
N GLY A 117 -7.60 30.04 -54.78
CA GLY A 117 -6.13 30.01 -54.74
C GLY A 117 -5.54 28.75 -55.38
N GLU A 118 -5.69 28.65 -56.70
CA GLU A 118 -5.18 27.65 -57.66
C GLU A 118 -3.65 27.39 -57.51
N LYS A 119 -3.21 26.16 -57.17
CA LYS A 119 -2.70 25.04 -58.02
C LYS A 119 -1.45 25.34 -58.90
N PRO A 120 -0.51 24.38 -59.05
CA PRO A 120 -0.73 23.05 -59.63
C PRO A 120 -0.78 21.88 -58.65
#